data_AF-A0A5J4PG02-F1
#
_entry.id   AF-A0A5J4PG02-F1
#
_cell.length_a   1.000
_cell.length_b   1.000
_cell.length_c   1.000
_cell.angle_alpha   90.00
_cell.angle_beta   90.00
_cell.angle_gamma   90.00
#
_symmetry.space_group_name_H-M   'P 1'
#
loop_
_entity.id
_entity.type
_entity.pdbx_description
1 polymer ?
#
loop_
_entity_poly.entity_id
_entity_poly.type
_entity_poly.pdbx_seq_one_letter_code
_entity_poly.pdbx_strand_id
1 'polypeptide(L)' 'NVIDINLFIPLLEKTLKRLRELPTGKASLIAELVKSYNDVLLDGTERPIQRPADADRQKSCYSGKKTHSLKNNVPTLPD' A
#
# COMPACT_ATOMS: atom_id res chain seq x y z
N ASN A 1 -21.93 -16.08 9.08
CA ASN A 1 -21.68 -15.81 7.65
C ASN A 1 -20.59 -14.76 7.52
N VAL A 2 -19.33 -15.17 7.45
CA VAL A 2 -18.24 -14.25 7.14
C VAL A 2 -18.26 -14.08 5.63
N ILE A 3 -18.53 -12.87 5.16
CA ILE A 3 -18.43 -12.53 3.74
C ILE A 3 -16.94 -12.52 3.40
N ASP A 4 -16.51 -13.41 2.50
CA ASP A 4 -15.13 -13.40 2.01
C ASP A 4 -14.93 -12.18 1.12
N ILE A 5 -14.16 -11.21 1.61
CA ILE A 5 -13.87 -9.97 0.91
C ILE A 5 -13.15 -10.21 -0.42
N ASN A 6 -12.45 -11.34 -0.54
CA ASN A 6 -11.73 -11.72 -1.76
C ASN A 6 -12.67 -11.97 -2.93
N LEU A 7 -13.94 -12.30 -2.67
CA LEU A 7 -14.96 -12.49 -3.70
C LEU A 7 -15.24 -11.19 -4.49
N PHE A 8 -15.12 -10.03 -3.83
CA PHE A 8 -15.44 -8.74 -4.44
C PHE A 8 -14.25 -8.07 -5.11
N ILE A 9 -13.02 -8.55 -4.88
CA ILE A 9 -11.80 -7.97 -5.46
C ILE A 9 -11.91 -7.84 -7.00
N PRO A 10 -12.31 -8.89 -7.76
CA PRO A 10 -12.38 -8.78 -9.22
C PRO A 10 -13.41 -7.76 -9.70
N LEU A 11 -14.56 -7.66 -9.01
CA LEU A 11 -15.61 -6.71 -9.33
C LEU A 11 -15.18 -5.27 -9.02
N LEU A 12 -14.51 -5.06 -7.88
CA LEU A 12 -13.94 -3.79 -7.47
C LEU A 12 -12.90 -3.32 -8.49
N GLU A 13 -11.96 -4.17 -8.86
CA GLU A 13 -10.94 -3.86 -9.87
C GLU A 13 -11.55 -3.47 -11.22
N LYS A 14 -12.56 -4.23 -11.69
CA LYS A 14 -13.24 -3.94 -12.97
C LYS A 14 -13.95 -2.59 -12.92
N THR A 15 -14.56 -2.26 -11.78
CA THR A 15 -15.26 -0.99 -11.56
C THR A 15 -14.27 0.18 -11.54
N LEU A 16 -13.19 0.06 -10.77
CA LEU A 16 -12.13 1.07 -10.69
C LEU A 16 -11.44 1.28 -12.05
N LYS A 17 -11.17 0.21 -12.82
CA LYS A 17 -10.66 0.31 -14.20
C LYS A 17 -11.60 1.11 -15.10
N ARG A 18 -12.90 0.82 -15.05
CA ARG A 18 -13.91 1.55 -15.84
C ARG A 18 -13.98 3.03 -15.47
N LEU A 19 -13.86 3.34 -14.19
CA LEU A 19 -13.84 4.72 -13.68
C LEU A 19 -12.50 5.43 -13.91
N ARG A 20 -11.45 4.72 -14.36
CA ARG A 20 -10.06 5.21 -14.42
C ARG A 20 -9.47 5.59 -13.05
N GLU A 21 -10.04 5.04 -11.98
CA GLU A 21 -9.63 5.22 -10.58
C GLU A 21 -8.85 4.02 -10.05
N LEU A 22 -8.47 3.06 -10.91
CA LEU A 22 -7.68 1.93 -10.46
C LEU A 22 -6.31 2.44 -9.99
N PRO A 23 -5.95 2.24 -8.70
CA PRO A 23 -4.66 2.67 -8.21
C PRO A 23 -3.59 1.92 -8.99
N THR A 24 -2.93 2.63 -9.89
CA THR A 24 -1.90 2.06 -10.72
C THR A 24 -0.65 2.04 -9.85
N GLY A 25 -0.40 0.90 -9.19
CA GLY A 25 0.82 0.65 -8.42
C GLY A 25 2.03 0.58 -9.34
N LYS A 26 2.32 1.66 -10.05
CA LYS A 26 3.45 1.78 -10.95
C LYS A 26 4.35 2.86 -10.38
N ALA A 27 5.49 2.44 -9.84
CA ALA A 27 6.56 3.34 -9.42
C ALA A 27 6.90 4.38 -10.51
N SER A 28 6.67 4.05 -11.79
CA SER A 28 6.82 4.98 -12.92
C SER A 28 5.89 6.19 -12.87
N LEU A 29 4.64 6.06 -12.42
CA LEU A 29 3.72 7.19 -12.29
C LEU A 29 4.13 8.10 -11.13
N ILE A 30 4.59 7.51 -10.02
CA ILE A 30 5.16 8.29 -8.91
C ILE A 30 6.42 9.01 -9.38
N ALA A 31 7.30 8.34 -10.12
CA ALA A 31 8.51 8.96 -10.66
C ALA A 31 8.20 10.12 -11.62
N GLU A 32 7.14 10.01 -12.43
CA GLU A 32 6.69 11.09 -13.31
C GLU A 32 6.08 12.25 -12.51
N LEU A 33 5.25 11.96 -11.51
CA LEU A 33 4.68 12.97 -10.61
C LEU A 33 5.76 13.73 -9.84
N VAL A 34 6.76 13.03 -9.31
CA VAL A 34 7.86 13.65 -8.53
C VAL A 34 8.68 14.63 -9.38
N LYS A 35 8.77 14.43 -10.71
CA LYS A 35 9.49 15.37 -11.60
C LYS A 35 8.87 16.77 -11.66
N SER A 36 7.58 16.92 -11.38
CA SER A 36 6.92 18.24 -11.40
C SER A 36 7.10 19.03 -10.11
N TYR A 37 7.76 18.46 -9.10
CA TYR A 37 8.00 19.11 -7.81
C TYR A 37 9.50 19.23 -7.55
N ASN A 38 9.93 20.39 -7.06
CA ASN A 38 11.34 20.61 -6.70
C ASN A 38 11.72 19.82 -5.45
N ASP A 39 10.80 19.71 -4.49
CA ASP A 39 10.98 18.98 -3.24
C ASP A 39 9.79 18.04 -3.01
N VAL A 40 10.10 16.80 -2.64
CA VAL A 40 9.11 15.79 -2.23
C VAL A 40 9.61 15.15 -0.95
N LEU A 41 8.77 15.16 0.08
CA LEU A 41 9.08 14.55 1.38
C LEU A 41 8.62 13.10 1.36
N LEU A 42 9.49 12.18 1.79
CA LEU A 42 9.15 10.77 1.96
C LEU A 42 8.76 10.51 3.40
N ASP A 43 7.47 10.24 3.64
CA ASP A 43 6.99 9.86 4.96
C ASP A 43 6.92 8.33 5.09
N GLY A 44 7.35 7.85 6.26
CA GLY A 44 7.34 6.44 6.62
C GLY A 44 6.07 6.11 7.40
N THR A 45 5.13 5.42 6.76
CA THR A 45 3.89 4.96 7.40
C THR A 45 3.94 3.45 7.66
N GLU A 46 3.28 3.00 8.72
CA GLU A 46 3.13 1.57 9.01
C GLU A 46 1.66 1.14 8.85
N ARG A 47 1.41 0.14 8.01
CA ARG A 47 0.09 -0.49 7.87
C ARG A 47 0.03 -1.75 8.71
N PRO A 48 -0.87 -1.85 9.71
CA PRO A 48 -1.03 -3.07 10.48
C PRO A 48 -1.53 -4.22 9.59
N ILE A 49 -1.01 -5.42 9.81
CA ILE A 49 -1.42 -6.63 9.12
C ILE A 49 -1.72 -7.75 10.11
N GLN A 50 -2.48 -8.74 9.65
CA GLN A 50 -2.57 -10.04 10.32
C GLN A 50 -1.18 -10.68 10.38
N ARG A 51 -0.88 -11.36 11.48
CA ARG A 51 0.40 -12.05 11.67
C ARG A 51 0.58 -13.10 10.56
N PRO A 52 1.64 -13.02 9.74
CA PRO A 52 1.92 -14.07 8.76
C PRO A 52 2.18 -15.41 9.43
N ALA A 53 1.68 -16.50 8.85
CA ALA A 53 1.93 -17.86 9.33
C ALA A 53 3.34 -18.36 8.96
N ASP A 54 3.87 -17.89 7.84
CA ASP A 54 5.24 -18.19 7.40
C ASP A 54 6.27 -17.53 8.31
N ALA A 55 7.23 -18.30 8.81
CA ALA A 55 8.15 -17.87 9.86
C ALA A 55 9.10 -16.76 9.41
N ASP A 56 9.58 -16.82 8.17
CA ASP A 56 10.51 -15.82 7.63
C ASP A 56 9.79 -14.51 7.35
N ARG A 57 8.58 -14.60 6.79
CA ARG A 57 7.72 -13.43 6.57
C ARG A 57 7.23 -12.81 7.89
N GLN A 58 7.00 -13.62 8.91
CA GLN A 58 6.66 -13.14 10.24
C GLN A 58 7.81 -12.35 10.87
N LYS A 59 9.06 -12.79 10.68
CA LYS A 59 10.25 -12.03 11.13
C LYS A 59 10.40 -10.72 10.37
N SER A 60 10.21 -10.73 9.05
CA SER A 60 10.36 -9.53 8.22
C SER A 60 9.28 -8.46 8.49
N CYS A 61 8.07 -8.88 8.90
CA CYS A 61 6.98 -7.96 9.27
C CYS A 61 7.00 -7.55 10.76
N TYR A 62 8.00 -8.00 11.52
CA TYR A 62 8.10 -7.68 12.94
C TYR A 62 8.70 -6.28 13.15
N SER A 63 7.89 -5.36 13.67
CA SER A 63 8.28 -3.97 13.93
C SER A 63 8.96 -3.75 15.30
N GLY A 64 9.21 -4.83 16.06
CA GLY A 64 9.62 -4.74 17.47
C GLY A 64 8.46 -4.48 18.44
N LYS A 65 7.23 -4.31 17.93
CA LYS A 65 6.00 -4.14 18.72
C LYS A 65 5.16 -5.42 18.67
N LYS A 66 4.11 -5.51 19.50
CA LYS A 66 3.17 -6.66 19.52
C LYS A 66 2.43 -6.84 18.18
N THR A 67 2.29 -5.77 17.40
CA THR A 67 1.57 -5.74 16.12
C THR A 67 2.54 -5.96 14.95
N HIS A 68 2.14 -6.77 13.97
CA HIS A 68 2.85 -6.91 12.69
C HIS A 68 2.42 -5.80 11.74
N SER A 69 3.38 -5.18 11.06
CA SER A 69 3.11 -4.07 10.14
C SER A 69 3.94 -4.20 8.87
N LEU A 70 3.41 -3.62 7.79
CA LEU A 70 4.15 -3.36 6.56
C LEU A 70 4.55 -1.89 6.54
N LYS A 71 5.83 -1.62 6.31
CA LYS A 71 6.34 -0.27 6.14
C LYS A 71 6.05 0.20 4.71
N ASN A 72 5.40 1.34 4.60
CA ASN A 72 5.06 1.99 3.35
C ASN A 72 5.74 3.37 3.32
N ASN A 73 6.33 3.71 2.18
CA ASN A 73 6.80 5.06 1.91
C ASN A 73 5.70 5.82 1.17
N VAL A 74 5.31 6.98 1.70
CA VAL A 74 4.30 7.85 1.11
C VAL A 74 4.97 9.16 0.71
N PRO A 75 5.05 9.48 -0.59
CA PRO A 75 5.48 10.80 -1.04
C PRO A 75 4.46 11.85 -0.61
N THR A 76 4.94 12.96 -0.05
CA THR A 76 4.15 14.09 0.40
C THR A 76 4.76 15.38 -0.15
N LEU A 77 3.91 16.36 -0.45
CA LEU A 77 4.35 17.67 -0.91
C LEU A 77 4.65 18.56 0.30
N PRO A 78 5.65 19.45 0.24
CA PRO A 78 5.82 20.49 1.25
C PRO A 78 4.61 21.44 1.23
N ASP A 79 4.21 21.91 2.42
CA ASP A 79 3.09 22.85 2.63
C ASP A 79 3.28 24.19 1.88
#